data_AF-A0A2V2UR77-F1
#
_entry.id   AF-A0A2V2UR77-F1
#
_cell.length_a   1.000
_cell.length_b   1.000
_cell.length_c   1.000
_cell.angle_alpha   90.00
_cell.angle_beta   90.00
_cell.angle_gamma   90.00
#
_symmetry.space_group_name_H-M   'P 1'
#
loop_
_entity.id
_entity.type
_entity.pdbx_description
1 polymer ?
#
loop_
_entity_poly.entity_id
_entity_poly.type
_entity_poly.pdbx_seq_one_letter_code
_entity_poly.pdbx_strand_id
1 'polypeptide(L)'
;MPGNQASAVPQGDVQRRARSESESETDEPAATRRRAKEVHRPQWTLLSRVEDVMLKGSTLSTKMKLNDFLRNHVGGRAAVDEEYNVTMEMFVQDPDDYVQDRRLLEVILNLAAYRELEAIYELHCGWVNFLWQWNIYERKDTTTPFARTKMNAALSQVLNEERRWAEERARKRQKVELTIATTIKDVLFRGRVRAMDMQLNDFLVMELDGMGVMPANQNVLLKEFIKDSARYIRGALLLRDIKASDRYKRMERALREEMDLEEDADDLYKNGVDNLLKWSLAAEEVKANAHNLTKRFLDAAFIELMGSMTMSAPIKLEGLYDSVYNASWHHVVEVPGGEGTGRFLAVRGREWK
;
A
#
# COMPACT_ATOMS: atom_id res chain seq x y z
N MET A 1 -6.76 -63.32 -74.48
CA MET A 1 -8.06 -63.91 -74.87
C MET A 1 -8.34 -65.06 -73.91
N PRO A 2 -9.54 -65.24 -73.34
CA PRO A 2 -10.77 -64.42 -73.32
C PRO A 2 -11.08 -63.92 -71.87
N GLY A 3 -12.06 -63.10 -71.53
CA GLY A 3 -13.15 -62.43 -72.24
C GLY A 3 -14.29 -62.13 -71.24
N ASN A 4 -14.80 -60.88 -71.25
CA ASN A 4 -16.17 -60.42 -70.93
C ASN A 4 -16.72 -60.64 -69.49
N GLN A 5 -17.55 -59.78 -68.87
CA GLN A 5 -18.39 -58.67 -69.33
C GLN A 5 -18.90 -57.81 -68.12
N ALA A 6 -19.02 -56.49 -68.35
CA ALA A 6 -20.07 -55.53 -67.94
C ALA A 6 -20.59 -55.41 -66.47
N SER A 7 -20.53 -54.15 -65.96
CA SER A 7 -21.69 -53.25 -65.73
C SER A 7 -21.82 -52.63 -64.33
N ALA A 8 -22.05 -51.31 -64.34
CA ALA A 8 -22.69 -50.44 -63.34
C ALA A 8 -21.93 -50.02 -62.05
N VAL A 9 -21.78 -48.69 -61.93
CA VAL A 9 -21.50 -47.81 -60.77
C VAL A 9 -22.82 -47.02 -60.54
N PRO A 10 -23.25 -46.46 -59.38
CA PRO A 10 -22.45 -45.77 -58.34
C PRO A 10 -22.83 -45.91 -56.83
N GLN A 11 -21.82 -45.58 -56.02
CA GLN A 11 -21.76 -44.70 -54.83
C GLN A 11 -22.94 -44.59 -53.85
N GLY A 12 -22.58 -44.68 -52.56
CA GLY A 12 -23.24 -43.92 -51.48
C GLY A 12 -23.01 -44.45 -50.07
N ASP A 13 -21.78 -44.44 -49.54
CA ASP A 13 -21.55 -44.78 -48.13
C ASP A 13 -21.57 -43.54 -47.22
N VAL A 14 -22.69 -43.38 -46.53
CA VAL A 14 -22.83 -42.61 -45.29
C VAL A 14 -23.25 -43.60 -44.20
N GLN A 15 -22.37 -43.93 -43.26
CA GLN A 15 -22.81 -44.19 -41.88
C GLN A 15 -21.64 -44.14 -40.88
N ARG A 16 -21.70 -43.08 -40.06
CA ARG A 16 -21.16 -42.89 -38.71
C ARG A 16 -20.72 -44.12 -37.89
N ARG A 17 -19.56 -43.89 -37.24
CA ARG A 17 -19.28 -43.96 -35.78
C ARG A 17 -18.59 -45.23 -35.27
N ALA A 18 -17.27 -45.11 -35.07
CA ALA A 18 -16.55 -45.66 -33.93
C ALA A 18 -15.79 -44.51 -33.25
N ARG A 19 -16.00 -44.36 -31.94
CA ARG A 19 -15.46 -43.33 -31.05
C ARG A 19 -14.08 -43.79 -30.59
N SER A 20 -13.03 -43.01 -30.84
CA SER A 20 -11.74 -43.17 -30.18
C SER A 20 -11.46 -41.91 -29.36
N GLU A 21 -11.24 -42.15 -28.09
CA GLU A 21 -10.83 -41.20 -27.07
C GLU A 21 -9.42 -40.69 -27.38
N SER A 22 -9.29 -39.38 -27.46
CA SER A 22 -8.02 -38.71 -27.20
C SER A 22 -8.36 -37.42 -26.47
N GLU A 23 -8.39 -37.52 -25.14
CA GLU A 23 -8.31 -36.37 -24.25
C GLU A 23 -6.99 -35.64 -24.54
N SER A 24 -7.09 -34.45 -25.11
CA SER A 24 -6.08 -33.41 -24.94
C SER A 24 -6.79 -32.11 -24.59
N GLU A 25 -7.53 -32.13 -23.49
CA GLU A 25 -7.81 -30.92 -22.72
C GLU A 25 -6.48 -30.46 -22.13
N THR A 26 -5.71 -29.70 -22.92
CA THR A 26 -4.72 -28.78 -22.35
C THR A 26 -5.47 -27.49 -22.06
N ASP A 27 -6.30 -27.53 -21.01
CA ASP A 27 -6.75 -26.32 -20.34
C ASP A 27 -5.52 -25.69 -19.68
N GLU A 28 -4.84 -24.81 -20.42
CA GLU A 28 -3.88 -23.90 -19.80
C GLU A 28 -4.60 -23.13 -18.68
N PRO A 29 -4.17 -23.24 -17.43
CA PRO A 29 -4.87 -22.60 -16.33
C PRO A 29 -4.82 -21.09 -16.54
N ALA A 30 -5.95 -20.41 -16.33
CA ALA A 30 -6.07 -18.95 -16.44
C ALA A 30 -5.01 -18.18 -15.61
N ALA A 31 -4.42 -18.83 -14.61
CA ALA A 31 -3.28 -18.35 -13.83
C ALA A 31 -1.99 -18.20 -14.64
N THR A 32 -1.70 -19.09 -15.60
CA THR A 32 -0.54 -19.00 -16.51
C THR A 32 -0.72 -17.86 -17.50
N ARG A 33 -1.94 -17.67 -18.03
CA ARG A 33 -2.26 -16.52 -18.88
C ARG A 33 -2.22 -15.18 -18.13
N ARG A 34 -2.57 -15.16 -16.84
CA ARG A 34 -2.40 -13.99 -15.95
C ARG A 34 -0.92 -13.69 -15.70
N ARG A 35 -0.09 -14.68 -15.36
CA ARG A 35 1.36 -14.51 -15.16
C ARG A 35 2.09 -14.10 -16.44
N ALA A 36 1.75 -14.69 -17.59
CA ALA A 36 2.38 -14.34 -18.86
C ALA A 36 2.06 -12.89 -19.30
N LYS A 37 0.84 -12.39 -18.99
CA LYS A 37 0.48 -10.97 -19.17
C LYS A 37 1.11 -10.03 -18.13
N GLU A 38 1.51 -10.55 -16.97
CA GLU A 38 2.17 -9.79 -15.91
C GLU A 38 3.66 -9.56 -16.21
N VAL A 39 4.31 -10.47 -16.94
CA VAL A 39 5.73 -10.35 -17.38
C VAL A 39 5.97 -9.23 -18.40
N HIS A 40 4.92 -8.75 -19.11
CA HIS A 40 5.05 -7.74 -20.17
C HIS A 40 4.48 -6.37 -19.80
N ARG A 41 4.15 -6.13 -18.54
CA ARG A 41 3.70 -4.79 -18.09
C ARG A 41 4.92 -4.06 -17.53
N PRO A 42 5.37 -2.96 -18.16
CA PRO A 42 6.36 -2.07 -17.56
C PRO A 42 5.96 -1.75 -16.13
N GLN A 43 6.81 -2.13 -15.17
CA GLN A 43 6.71 -1.69 -13.78
C GLN A 43 7.32 -0.30 -13.72
N TRP A 44 6.45 0.70 -13.78
CA TRP A 44 6.87 2.07 -13.60
C TRP A 44 7.34 2.29 -12.18
N THR A 45 8.26 3.22 -12.02
CA THR A 45 8.67 3.73 -10.71
C THR A 45 8.50 5.24 -10.72
N LEU A 46 8.55 5.86 -9.54
CA LEU A 46 8.56 7.32 -9.45
C LEU A 46 9.76 7.96 -10.17
N LEU A 47 10.83 7.20 -10.43
CA LEU A 47 12.01 7.62 -11.20
C LEU A 47 11.90 7.31 -12.70
N SER A 48 10.78 6.74 -13.17
CA SER A 48 10.57 6.53 -14.61
C SER A 48 10.51 7.88 -15.33
N ARG A 49 11.21 7.95 -16.47
CA ARG A 49 11.23 9.12 -17.34
C ARG A 49 9.89 9.30 -18.03
N VAL A 50 9.52 10.54 -18.29
CA VAL A 50 8.28 10.89 -19.00
C VAL A 50 8.27 10.30 -20.39
N GLU A 51 9.41 10.34 -21.09
CA GLU A 51 9.55 9.79 -22.44
C GLU A 51 9.27 8.29 -22.47
N ASP A 52 9.79 7.54 -21.50
CA ASP A 52 9.55 6.08 -21.39
C ASP A 52 8.05 5.79 -21.19
N VAL A 53 7.39 6.56 -20.31
CA VAL A 53 5.97 6.40 -20.01
C VAL A 53 5.10 6.76 -21.22
N MET A 54 5.40 7.89 -21.85
CA MET A 54 4.64 8.44 -22.98
C MET A 54 4.81 7.59 -24.24
N LEU A 55 6.03 7.12 -24.51
CA LEU A 55 6.36 6.33 -25.70
C LEU A 55 6.22 4.82 -25.49
N LYS A 56 5.64 4.38 -24.36
CA LYS A 56 5.38 2.95 -24.12
C LYS A 56 4.56 2.33 -25.26
N GLY A 57 5.16 1.35 -25.93
CA GLY A 57 4.57 0.63 -27.06
C GLY A 57 4.65 1.38 -28.39
N SER A 58 5.31 2.54 -28.42
CA SER A 58 5.59 3.33 -29.61
C SER A 58 6.96 2.98 -30.19
N THR A 59 7.11 3.10 -31.50
CA THR A 59 8.41 3.02 -32.20
C THR A 59 9.11 4.38 -32.28
N LEU A 60 8.47 5.43 -31.75
CA LEU A 60 8.99 6.79 -31.75
C LEU A 60 10.15 6.95 -30.76
N SER A 61 11.01 7.91 -31.06
CA SER A 61 12.07 8.37 -30.17
C SER A 61 12.20 9.89 -30.31
N THR A 62 12.36 10.59 -29.20
CA THR A 62 12.63 12.05 -29.20
C THR A 62 13.93 12.38 -29.95
N LYS A 63 14.88 11.44 -29.98
CA LYS A 63 16.16 11.56 -30.68
C LYS A 63 16.11 11.12 -32.16
N MET A 64 14.96 10.64 -32.64
CA MET A 64 14.77 10.31 -34.06
C MET A 64 14.99 11.56 -34.92
N LYS A 65 15.60 11.40 -36.09
CA LYS A 65 15.77 12.49 -37.05
C LYS A 65 14.47 12.81 -37.78
N LEU A 66 14.28 14.07 -38.19
CA LEU A 66 13.10 14.51 -38.93
C LEU A 66 12.89 13.69 -40.21
N ASN A 67 13.94 13.45 -41.00
CA ASN A 67 13.83 12.64 -42.22
C ASN A 67 13.46 11.17 -41.94
N ASP A 68 13.90 10.61 -40.81
CA ASP A 68 13.49 9.26 -40.40
C ASP A 68 12.01 9.24 -40.02
N PHE A 69 11.54 10.27 -39.31
CA PHE A 69 10.13 10.43 -38.96
C PHE A 69 9.25 10.56 -40.22
N LEU A 70 9.65 11.42 -41.17
CA LEU A 70 8.92 11.61 -42.44
C LEU A 70 8.83 10.31 -43.25
N ARG A 71 9.93 9.56 -43.32
CA ARG A 71 9.96 8.25 -44.00
C ARG A 71 8.98 7.27 -43.37
N ASN A 72 8.88 7.25 -42.04
CA ASN A 72 8.06 6.30 -41.29
C ASN A 72 6.57 6.67 -41.26
N HIS A 73 6.22 7.95 -41.33
CA HIS A 73 4.84 8.42 -41.07
C HIS A 73 4.18 9.19 -42.22
N VAL A 74 4.95 9.76 -43.15
CA VAL A 74 4.42 10.52 -44.30
C VAL A 74 4.64 9.75 -45.60
N GLY A 75 5.82 9.14 -45.76
CA GLY A 75 6.19 8.29 -46.90
C GLY A 75 7.56 8.63 -47.47
N GLY A 76 8.21 7.67 -48.12
CA GLY A 76 9.63 7.76 -48.52
C GLY A 76 10.02 8.83 -49.56
N ARG A 77 9.06 9.63 -50.04
CA ARG A 77 9.30 10.79 -50.92
C ARG A 77 9.33 12.13 -50.17
N ALA A 78 8.88 12.18 -48.92
CA ALA A 78 8.97 13.39 -48.08
C ALA A 78 10.32 13.40 -47.36
N ALA A 79 11.12 14.44 -47.62
CA ALA A 79 12.39 14.69 -46.94
C ALA A 79 12.69 16.19 -46.97
N VAL A 80 13.41 16.65 -45.96
CA VAL A 80 14.05 17.97 -45.91
C VAL A 80 15.53 17.85 -46.23
N ASP A 81 16.17 18.96 -46.61
CA ASP A 81 17.59 19.01 -46.83
C ASP A 81 18.38 18.67 -45.55
N GLU A 82 19.61 18.19 -45.70
CA GLU A 82 20.41 17.66 -44.59
C GLU A 82 20.66 18.71 -43.48
N GLU A 83 20.71 20.00 -43.84
CA GLU A 83 20.85 21.10 -42.90
C GLU A 83 19.63 21.30 -41.99
N TYR A 84 18.44 20.88 -42.44
CA TYR A 84 17.19 20.95 -41.69
C TYR A 84 16.81 19.60 -41.05
N ASN A 85 17.59 18.55 -41.28
CA ASN A 85 17.37 17.21 -40.74
C ASN A 85 17.78 17.11 -39.26
N VAL A 86 17.07 17.84 -38.41
CA VAL A 86 17.28 17.88 -36.96
C VAL A 86 16.62 16.70 -36.24
N THR A 87 16.85 16.57 -34.93
CA THR A 87 16.10 15.61 -34.11
C THR A 87 14.66 16.09 -33.92
N MET A 88 13.74 15.16 -33.68
CA MET A 88 12.34 15.51 -33.41
C MET A 88 12.20 16.40 -32.17
N GLU A 89 13.07 16.24 -31.16
CA GLU A 89 13.14 17.13 -30.00
C GLU A 89 13.44 18.60 -30.37
N MET A 90 14.27 18.84 -31.39
CA MET A 90 14.55 20.19 -31.90
C MET A 90 13.43 20.67 -32.82
N PHE A 91 12.90 19.79 -33.67
CA PHE A 91 11.84 20.12 -34.62
C PHE A 91 10.54 20.55 -33.93
N VAL A 92 10.14 19.86 -32.85
CA VAL A 92 8.89 20.14 -32.12
C VAL A 92 8.89 21.52 -31.45
N GLN A 93 10.07 22.09 -31.18
CA GLN A 93 10.18 23.43 -30.58
C GLN A 93 9.64 24.50 -31.52
N ASP A 94 10.14 24.53 -32.76
CA ASP A 94 9.77 25.52 -33.79
C ASP A 94 9.73 24.85 -35.18
N PRO A 95 8.64 24.13 -35.51
CA PRO A 95 8.54 23.37 -36.77
C PRO A 95 8.68 24.20 -38.05
N ASP A 96 8.24 25.46 -38.01
CA ASP A 96 8.28 26.41 -39.14
C ASP A 96 9.72 26.73 -39.59
N ASP A 97 10.71 26.60 -38.70
CA ASP A 97 12.12 26.88 -39.02
C ASP A 97 12.76 25.78 -39.88
N TYR A 98 12.18 24.58 -39.90
CA TYR A 98 12.76 23.40 -40.55
C TYR A 98 11.97 22.91 -41.76
N VAL A 99 10.68 23.25 -41.86
CA VAL A 99 9.81 22.84 -42.97
C VAL A 99 9.09 24.06 -43.56
N GLN A 100 9.61 24.59 -44.66
CA GLN A 100 9.00 25.74 -45.35
C GLN A 100 7.75 25.37 -46.16
N ASP A 101 7.60 24.11 -46.59
CA ASP A 101 6.40 23.64 -47.28
C ASP A 101 5.23 23.55 -46.29
N ARG A 102 4.35 24.55 -46.34
CA ARG A 102 3.18 24.65 -45.46
C ARG A 102 2.25 23.45 -45.54
N ARG A 103 2.12 22.80 -46.71
CA ARG A 103 1.26 21.61 -46.84
C ARG A 103 1.87 20.40 -46.14
N LEU A 104 3.18 20.21 -46.31
CA LEU A 104 3.89 19.15 -45.62
C LEU A 104 3.88 19.37 -44.11
N LEU A 105 4.09 20.61 -43.66
CA LEU A 105 4.04 20.96 -42.26
C LEU A 105 2.65 20.70 -41.65
N GLU A 106 1.58 21.12 -42.32
CA GLU A 106 0.21 20.83 -41.88
C GLU A 106 -0.06 19.32 -41.76
N VAL A 107 0.47 18.51 -42.70
CA VAL A 107 0.38 17.04 -42.60
C VAL A 107 1.11 16.54 -41.37
N ILE A 108 2.35 17.00 -41.12
CA ILE A 108 3.16 16.58 -39.97
C ILE A 108 2.46 16.91 -38.65
N LEU A 109 1.98 18.15 -38.49
CA LEU A 109 1.32 18.61 -37.25
C LEU A 109 0.01 17.87 -36.96
N ASN A 110 -0.63 17.29 -37.99
CA ASN A 110 -1.84 16.49 -37.82
C ASN A 110 -1.57 15.00 -37.54
N LEU A 111 -0.31 14.54 -37.59
CA LEU A 111 0.03 13.17 -37.26
C LEU A 111 -0.08 12.92 -35.76
N ALA A 112 -0.75 11.82 -35.40
CA ALA A 112 -0.79 11.34 -34.00
C ALA A 112 0.62 11.16 -33.43
N ALA A 113 1.56 10.65 -34.24
CA ALA A 113 2.96 10.46 -33.87
C ALA A 113 3.68 11.77 -33.52
N TYR A 114 3.40 12.86 -34.24
CA TYR A 114 3.92 14.18 -33.91
C TYR A 114 3.30 14.68 -32.59
N ARG A 115 1.98 14.54 -32.43
CA ARG A 115 1.26 14.94 -31.20
C ARG A 115 1.77 14.21 -29.95
N GLU A 116 2.23 12.96 -30.06
CA GLU A 116 2.87 12.26 -28.94
C GLU A 116 4.19 12.94 -28.51
N LEU A 117 5.01 13.35 -29.49
CA LEU A 117 6.29 14.02 -29.24
C LEU A 117 6.10 15.47 -28.74
N GLU A 118 5.12 16.18 -29.30
CA GLU A 118 4.66 17.49 -28.83
C GLU A 118 4.21 17.44 -27.37
N ALA A 119 3.41 16.45 -27.00
CA ALA A 119 2.97 16.27 -25.61
C ALA A 119 4.13 15.99 -24.63
N ILE A 120 5.20 15.33 -25.07
CA ILE A 120 6.42 15.12 -24.27
C ILE A 120 7.16 16.45 -24.10
N TYR A 121 7.31 17.21 -25.19
CA TYR A 121 7.93 18.53 -25.15
C TYR A 121 7.18 19.49 -24.21
N GLU A 122 5.85 19.51 -24.26
CA GLU A 122 5.02 20.31 -23.33
C GLU A 122 5.31 19.96 -21.85
N LEU A 123 5.48 18.67 -21.53
CA LEU A 123 5.83 18.22 -20.18
C LEU A 123 7.22 18.72 -19.78
N HIS A 124 8.21 18.67 -20.67
CA HIS A 124 9.55 19.20 -20.42
C HIS A 124 9.56 20.72 -20.21
N CYS A 125 8.76 21.47 -20.98
CA CYS A 125 8.55 22.91 -20.77
C CYS A 125 7.93 23.21 -19.40
N GLY A 126 7.08 22.31 -18.89
CA GLY A 126 6.57 22.31 -17.53
C GLY A 126 7.57 21.82 -16.47
N TRP A 127 8.82 21.56 -16.84
CA TRP A 127 9.89 20.99 -16.00
C TRP A 127 9.59 19.57 -15.48
N VAL A 128 8.66 18.85 -16.12
CA VAL A 128 8.27 17.49 -15.77
C VAL A 128 9.06 16.50 -16.63
N ASN A 129 10.13 15.95 -16.07
CA ASN A 129 11.01 14.96 -16.71
C ASN A 129 10.81 13.55 -16.14
N PHE A 130 10.33 13.44 -14.91
CA PHE A 130 10.12 12.19 -14.20
C PHE A 130 8.70 12.06 -13.64
N LEU A 131 8.27 10.82 -13.43
CA LEU A 131 6.94 10.52 -12.91
C LEU A 131 6.67 11.12 -11.52
N TRP A 132 7.68 11.22 -10.65
CA TRP A 132 7.55 11.90 -9.35
C TRP A 132 7.26 13.40 -9.48
N GLN A 133 7.82 14.06 -10.49
CA GLN A 133 7.56 15.48 -10.75
C GLN A 133 6.13 15.67 -11.23
N TRP A 134 5.65 14.78 -12.12
CA TRP A 134 4.25 14.75 -12.50
C TRP A 134 3.34 14.59 -11.28
N ASN A 135 3.74 13.81 -10.27
CA ASN A 135 2.90 13.62 -9.10
C ASN A 135 2.59 14.91 -8.34
N ILE A 136 3.62 15.74 -8.14
CA ILE A 136 3.52 17.03 -7.44
C ILE A 136 3.20 18.22 -8.37
N TYR A 137 3.02 17.97 -9.67
CA TYR A 137 2.73 19.02 -10.64
C TYR A 137 1.30 19.55 -10.43
N GLU A 138 1.15 20.85 -10.18
CA GLU A 138 -0.14 21.47 -9.88
C GLU A 138 -0.98 21.72 -11.14
N ARG A 139 -0.33 22.14 -12.23
CA ARG A 139 -0.99 22.57 -13.49
C ARG A 139 -1.29 21.41 -14.43
N LYS A 140 -1.70 20.25 -13.87
CA LYS A 140 -2.06 19.07 -14.67
C LYS A 140 -3.19 19.35 -15.65
N ASP A 141 -4.06 20.31 -15.32
CA ASP A 141 -5.19 20.78 -16.11
C ASP A 141 -4.79 21.53 -17.38
N THR A 142 -3.58 22.09 -17.45
CA THR A 142 -3.05 22.76 -18.65
C THR A 142 -2.39 21.79 -19.63
N THR A 143 -2.01 20.59 -19.18
CA THR A 143 -1.38 19.58 -20.04
C THR A 143 -2.41 18.95 -20.98
N THR A 144 -1.99 18.63 -22.20
CA THR A 144 -2.79 17.87 -23.18
C THR A 144 -3.47 16.64 -22.55
N PRO A 145 -4.78 16.40 -22.79
CA PRO A 145 -5.52 15.28 -22.19
C PRO A 145 -4.86 13.92 -22.41
N PHE A 146 -4.24 13.72 -23.57
CA PHE A 146 -3.48 12.52 -23.90
C PHE A 146 -2.33 12.26 -22.93
N ALA A 147 -1.46 13.26 -22.71
CA ALA A 147 -0.32 13.14 -21.81
C ALA A 147 -0.79 12.93 -20.36
N ARG A 148 -1.80 13.71 -19.93
CA ARG A 148 -2.40 13.59 -18.61
C ARG A 148 -2.92 12.18 -18.34
N THR A 149 -3.66 11.59 -19.28
CA THR A 149 -4.20 10.22 -19.13
C THR A 149 -3.09 9.17 -19.03
N LYS A 150 -2.08 9.22 -19.90
CA LYS A 150 -0.95 8.26 -19.85
C LYS A 150 -0.17 8.39 -18.54
N MET A 151 0.17 9.60 -18.14
CA MET A 151 0.95 9.87 -16.93
C MET A 151 0.18 9.49 -15.65
N ASN A 152 -1.13 9.79 -15.58
CA ASN A 152 -1.97 9.38 -14.45
C ASN A 152 -2.15 7.86 -14.37
N ALA A 153 -2.28 7.18 -15.52
CA ALA A 153 -2.34 5.72 -15.56
C ALA A 153 -1.04 5.10 -15.05
N ALA A 154 0.11 5.66 -15.43
CA ALA A 154 1.41 5.22 -14.94
C ALA A 154 1.58 5.45 -13.43
N LEU A 155 1.27 6.66 -12.94
CA LEU A 155 1.29 6.95 -11.49
C LEU A 155 0.38 6.01 -10.71
N SER A 156 -0.84 5.78 -11.19
CA SER A 156 -1.79 4.90 -10.52
C SER A 156 -1.26 3.46 -10.42
N GLN A 157 -0.53 2.99 -11.43
CA GLN A 157 0.11 1.67 -11.37
C GLN A 157 1.15 1.62 -10.23
N VAL A 158 2.05 2.60 -10.17
CA VAL A 158 3.10 2.67 -9.13
C VAL A 158 2.49 2.71 -7.74
N LEU A 159 1.54 3.62 -7.51
CA LEU A 159 0.93 3.82 -6.20
C LEU A 159 0.14 2.59 -5.73
N ASN A 160 -0.52 1.87 -6.65
CA ASN A 160 -1.23 0.64 -6.31
C ASN A 160 -0.29 -0.54 -6.01
N GLU A 161 0.88 -0.62 -6.67
CA GLU A 161 1.91 -1.62 -6.35
C GLU A 161 2.52 -1.34 -4.98
N GLU A 162 2.94 -0.11 -4.73
CA GLU A 162 3.49 0.34 -3.43
C GLU A 162 2.48 0.15 -2.29
N ARG A 163 1.19 0.46 -2.51
CA ARG A 163 0.13 0.21 -1.51
C ARG A 163 0.00 -1.27 -1.17
N ARG A 164 0.04 -2.17 -2.16
CA ARG A 164 -0.02 -3.62 -1.91
C ARG A 164 1.15 -4.08 -1.02
N TRP A 165 2.36 -3.62 -1.31
CA TRP A 165 3.54 -3.92 -0.50
C TRP A 165 3.46 -3.36 0.92
N ALA A 166 2.89 -2.16 1.09
CA ALA A 166 2.63 -1.57 2.40
C ALA A 166 1.59 -2.36 3.20
N GLU A 167 0.48 -2.77 2.57
CA GLU A 167 -0.53 -3.64 3.18
C GLU A 167 0.04 -5.01 3.59
N GLU A 168 0.89 -5.62 2.78
CA GLU A 168 1.54 -6.90 3.12
C GLU A 168 2.49 -6.78 4.31
N ARG A 169 3.24 -5.67 4.41
CA ARG A 169 4.09 -5.39 5.57
C ARG A 169 3.26 -5.17 6.83
N ALA A 170 2.10 -4.53 6.72
CA ALA A 170 1.17 -4.37 7.84
C ALA A 170 0.58 -5.72 8.30
N ARG A 171 0.18 -6.59 7.36
CA ARG A 171 -0.40 -7.93 7.68
C ARG A 171 0.57 -8.85 8.40
N LYS A 172 1.86 -8.83 8.06
CA LYS A 172 2.88 -9.67 8.73
C LYS A 172 3.06 -9.36 10.22
N ARG A 173 2.56 -8.20 10.71
CA ARG A 173 2.62 -7.79 12.11
C ARG A 173 1.42 -8.28 12.95
N GLN A 174 0.43 -8.94 12.34
CA GLN A 174 -0.79 -9.41 13.01
C GLN A 174 -0.77 -10.92 13.27
N LYS A 175 -0.18 -11.33 14.40
CA LYS A 175 -0.55 -12.55 15.13
C LYS A 175 0.20 -12.63 16.46
N VAL A 176 -0.42 -12.12 17.53
CA VAL A 176 0.04 -12.38 18.90
C VAL A 176 -1.16 -12.89 19.69
N GLU A 177 -1.09 -14.15 20.12
CA GLU A 177 -1.99 -14.72 21.12
C GLU A 177 -1.63 -14.13 22.49
N LEU A 178 -2.64 -13.71 23.27
CA LEU A 178 -2.39 -13.18 24.60
C LEU A 178 -1.89 -14.29 25.51
N THR A 179 -0.76 -14.04 26.14
CA THR A 179 -0.24 -14.80 27.27
C THR A 179 -0.07 -13.91 28.49
N ILE A 180 0.15 -14.51 29.66
CA ILE A 180 0.40 -13.79 30.92
C ILE A 180 1.64 -12.86 30.80
N ALA A 181 2.60 -13.24 29.96
CA ALA A 181 3.83 -12.50 29.70
C ALA A 181 3.69 -11.44 28.59
N THR A 182 2.49 -11.22 28.03
CA THR A 182 2.28 -10.21 27.00
C THR A 182 2.63 -8.83 27.54
N THR A 183 3.49 -8.10 26.82
CA THR A 183 3.94 -6.78 27.26
C THR A 183 2.80 -5.76 27.21
N ILE A 184 2.88 -4.71 28.03
CA ILE A 184 1.91 -3.61 28.01
C ILE A 184 1.77 -3.02 26.59
N LYS A 185 2.89 -2.80 25.89
CA LYS A 185 2.87 -2.30 24.50
C LYS A 185 2.16 -3.26 23.55
N ASP A 186 2.42 -4.56 23.64
CA ASP A 186 1.75 -5.55 22.79
C ASP A 186 0.24 -5.58 23.02
N VAL A 187 -0.22 -5.36 24.26
CA VAL A 187 -1.65 -5.24 24.58
C VAL A 187 -2.25 -3.97 23.99
N LEU A 188 -1.62 -2.81 24.21
CA LEU A 188 -2.15 -1.51 23.74
C LEU A 188 -2.21 -1.40 22.21
N PHE A 189 -1.26 -2.03 21.51
CA PHE A 189 -1.19 -2.00 20.05
C PHE A 189 -1.74 -3.28 19.39
N ARG A 190 -2.38 -4.18 20.16
CA ARG A 190 -2.92 -5.44 19.65
C ARG A 190 -3.98 -5.20 18.58
N GLY A 191 -3.82 -5.87 17.43
CA GLY A 191 -4.78 -5.80 16.32
C GLY A 191 -4.83 -4.45 15.59
N ARG A 192 -3.97 -3.49 15.96
CA ARG A 192 -3.86 -2.18 15.31
C ARG A 192 -2.69 -2.18 14.34
N VAL A 193 -2.89 -1.55 13.18
CA VAL A 193 -1.76 -1.15 12.34
C VAL A 193 -1.12 0.04 13.05
N ARG A 194 0.06 -0.15 13.67
CA ARG A 194 0.81 0.93 14.32
C ARG A 194 1.17 1.97 13.28
N ALA A 195 0.39 3.05 13.20
CA ALA A 195 0.64 4.14 12.27
C ALA A 195 2.01 4.78 12.54
N MET A 196 2.43 4.81 13.80
CA MET A 196 3.72 5.40 14.20
C MET A 196 4.95 4.65 13.67
N ASP A 197 4.80 3.35 13.38
CA ASP A 197 5.86 2.53 12.79
C ASP A 197 5.77 2.44 11.26
N MET A 198 4.82 3.13 10.65
CA MET A 198 4.70 3.27 9.20
C MET A 198 5.82 4.16 8.69
N GLN A 199 6.39 3.85 7.53
CA GLN A 199 7.35 4.75 6.91
C GLN A 199 6.61 5.91 6.24
N LEU A 200 7.24 7.09 6.19
CA LEU A 200 6.68 8.28 5.58
C LEU A 200 6.18 8.02 4.15
N ASN A 201 7.02 7.42 3.29
CA ASN A 201 6.64 7.19 1.90
C ASN A 201 5.44 6.23 1.78
N ASP A 202 5.31 5.25 2.68
CA ASP A 202 4.15 4.36 2.70
C ASP A 202 2.88 5.16 2.95
N PHE A 203 2.90 6.02 3.97
CA PHE A 203 1.78 6.90 4.29
C PHE A 203 1.45 7.84 3.12
N LEU A 204 2.46 8.51 2.56
CA LEU A 204 2.25 9.43 1.44
C LEU A 204 1.63 8.72 0.25
N VAL A 205 2.10 7.51 -0.09
CA VAL A 205 1.52 6.69 -1.17
C VAL A 205 0.09 6.25 -0.85
N MET A 206 -0.14 5.71 0.34
CA MET A 206 -1.42 5.09 0.70
C MET A 206 -2.53 6.11 0.92
N GLU A 207 -2.19 7.22 1.58
CA GLU A 207 -3.17 8.17 2.08
C GLU A 207 -3.15 9.48 1.30
N LEU A 208 -2.02 9.90 0.74
CA LEU A 208 -1.91 11.19 0.04
C LEU A 208 -1.65 11.04 -1.46
N ASP A 209 -2.00 9.89 -2.05
CA ASP A 209 -1.82 9.62 -3.49
C ASP A 209 -0.37 9.86 -3.97
N GLY A 210 0.59 9.58 -3.09
CA GLY A 210 2.03 9.80 -3.30
C GLY A 210 2.47 11.25 -3.23
N MET A 211 1.58 12.20 -2.91
CA MET A 211 1.94 13.61 -2.72
C MET A 211 3.06 13.70 -1.69
N GLY A 212 4.16 14.34 -2.04
CA GLY A 212 5.32 14.45 -1.16
C GLY A 212 6.36 13.34 -1.32
N VAL A 213 6.11 12.28 -2.10
CA VAL A 213 7.11 11.26 -2.35
C VAL A 213 8.14 11.80 -3.34
N MET A 214 9.36 12.01 -2.85
CA MET A 214 10.47 12.53 -3.65
C MET A 214 11.72 11.69 -3.40
N PRO A 215 12.60 11.52 -4.41
CA PRO A 215 13.87 10.78 -4.24
C PRO A 215 14.78 11.39 -3.16
N ALA A 216 14.68 12.70 -2.94
CA ALA A 216 15.51 13.42 -1.98
C ALA A 216 14.99 13.33 -0.52
N ASN A 217 13.76 12.84 -0.31
CA ASN A 217 13.16 12.77 1.01
C ASN A 217 13.64 11.52 1.75
N GLN A 218 13.98 11.67 3.03
CA GLN A 218 14.34 10.53 3.87
C GLN A 218 13.08 9.78 4.30
N ASN A 219 13.04 8.48 4.02
CA ASN A 219 11.91 7.62 4.35
C ASN A 219 11.93 7.19 5.83
N VAL A 220 11.67 8.13 6.73
CA VAL A 220 11.68 7.93 8.18
C VAL A 220 10.36 7.36 8.70
N LEU A 221 10.35 6.90 9.95
CA LEU A 221 9.11 6.54 10.65
C LEU A 221 8.21 7.77 10.81
N LEU A 222 6.90 7.56 10.72
CA LEU A 222 5.93 8.63 10.76
C LEU A 222 5.98 9.39 12.10
N LYS A 223 6.28 8.71 13.22
CA LYS A 223 6.49 9.38 14.52
C LYS A 223 7.66 10.35 14.55
N GLU A 224 8.74 10.05 13.85
CA GLU A 224 9.89 10.96 13.74
C GLU A 224 9.55 12.12 12.80
N PHE A 225 8.79 11.85 11.74
CA PHE A 225 8.28 12.90 10.86
C PHE A 225 7.36 13.89 11.58
N ILE A 226 6.43 13.44 12.42
CA ILE A 226 5.52 14.35 13.14
C ILE A 226 6.27 15.27 14.10
N LYS A 227 7.34 14.78 14.75
CA LYS A 227 8.18 15.58 15.65
C LYS A 227 8.86 16.74 14.94
N ASP A 228 9.40 16.49 13.74
CA ASP A 228 10.17 17.49 12.99
C ASP A 228 9.98 17.37 11.46
N SER A 229 8.75 17.57 11.02
CA SER A 229 8.37 17.40 9.60
C SER A 229 9.15 18.28 8.61
N ALA A 230 9.57 19.48 9.03
CA ALA A 230 10.32 20.42 8.20
C ALA A 230 11.75 19.92 7.88
N ARG A 231 12.30 19.05 8.73
CA ARG A 231 13.60 18.41 8.50
C ARG A 231 13.58 17.40 7.36
N TYR A 232 12.44 16.73 7.14
CA TYR A 232 12.32 15.61 6.21
C TYR A 232 11.70 15.99 4.86
N ILE A 233 10.84 17.01 4.83
CA ILE A 233 10.29 17.59 3.59
C ILE A 233 10.75 19.04 3.50
N ARG A 234 11.75 19.30 2.66
CA ARG A 234 12.36 20.63 2.50
C ARG A 234 11.48 21.63 1.75
N GLY A 235 10.54 21.14 0.93
CA GLY A 235 9.62 22.00 0.19
C GLY A 235 8.57 22.62 1.12
N ALA A 236 8.73 23.88 1.50
CA ALA A 236 7.83 24.55 2.45
C ALA A 236 6.37 24.61 1.98
N LEU A 237 6.13 24.86 0.68
CA LEU A 237 4.79 24.85 0.10
C LEU A 237 4.18 23.44 0.10
N LEU A 238 4.93 22.46 -0.41
CA LEU A 238 4.51 21.06 -0.41
C LEU A 238 4.19 20.54 0.99
N LEU A 239 5.02 20.87 1.99
CA LEU A 239 4.76 20.49 3.38
C LEU A 239 3.51 21.18 3.94
N ARG A 240 3.28 22.44 3.57
CA ARG A 240 2.06 23.16 3.94
C ARG A 240 0.82 22.47 3.35
N ASP A 241 0.87 22.04 2.11
CA ASP A 241 -0.26 21.38 1.43
C ASP A 241 -0.54 19.99 2.01
N ILE A 242 0.52 19.22 2.29
CA ILE A 242 0.42 17.95 3.02
C ILE A 242 -0.28 18.16 4.36
N LYS A 243 0.16 19.17 5.15
CA LYS A 243 -0.43 19.48 6.46
C LYS A 243 -1.87 20.02 6.37
N ALA A 244 -2.22 20.67 5.26
CA ALA A 244 -3.57 21.17 5.04
C ALA A 244 -4.57 20.02 4.79
N SER A 245 -4.12 18.88 4.27
CA SER A 245 -4.96 17.72 3.95
C SER A 245 -5.68 17.14 5.17
N ASP A 246 -6.98 16.89 5.04
CA ASP A 246 -7.80 16.25 6.08
C ASP A 246 -7.34 14.81 6.39
N ARG A 247 -6.74 14.12 5.42
CA ARG A 247 -6.17 12.79 5.63
C ARG A 247 -4.94 12.85 6.53
N TYR A 248 -4.07 13.85 6.30
CA TYR A 248 -2.94 14.10 7.16
C TYR A 248 -3.38 14.47 8.59
N LYS A 249 -4.33 15.40 8.76
CA LYS A 249 -4.80 15.80 10.10
C LYS A 249 -5.41 14.64 10.89
N ARG A 250 -6.17 13.75 10.23
CA ARG A 250 -6.71 12.54 10.87
C ARG A 250 -5.60 11.59 11.28
N MET A 251 -4.62 11.36 10.40
CA MET A 251 -3.45 10.54 10.70
C MET A 251 -2.63 11.14 11.86
N GLU A 252 -2.34 12.43 11.83
CA GLU A 252 -1.58 13.12 12.89
C GLU A 252 -2.27 12.98 14.25
N ARG A 253 -3.59 13.11 14.30
CA ARG A 253 -4.34 12.88 15.55
C ARG A 253 -4.18 11.44 16.05
N ALA A 254 -4.40 10.45 15.17
CA ALA A 254 -4.26 9.05 15.53
C ALA A 254 -2.83 8.71 16.00
N LEU A 255 -1.82 9.28 15.35
CA LEU A 255 -0.42 9.14 15.74
C LEU A 255 -0.13 9.73 17.12
N ARG A 256 -0.69 10.91 17.43
CA ARG A 256 -0.52 11.52 18.75
C ARG A 256 -1.15 10.65 19.82
N GLU A 257 -2.35 10.11 19.58
CA GLU A 257 -2.98 9.15 20.49
C GLU A 257 -2.14 7.86 20.66
N GLU A 258 -1.52 7.34 19.59
CA GLU A 258 -0.59 6.20 19.68
C GLU A 258 0.69 6.54 20.47
N MET A 259 1.23 7.76 20.29
CA MET A 259 2.40 8.24 21.02
C MET A 259 2.10 8.41 22.51
N ASP A 260 0.93 8.94 22.86
CA ASP A 260 0.49 9.07 24.26
C ASP A 260 0.35 7.68 24.92
N LEU A 261 -0.14 6.67 24.19
CA LEU A 261 -0.19 5.27 24.66
C LEU A 261 1.22 4.66 24.81
N GLU A 262 2.17 4.99 23.92
CA GLU A 262 3.56 4.54 24.03
C GLU A 262 4.25 5.14 25.25
N GLU A 263 4.02 6.43 25.51
CA GLU A 263 4.52 7.14 26.69
C GLU A 263 3.97 6.56 27.98
N ASP A 264 2.66 6.33 28.06
CA ASP A 264 2.01 5.74 29.23
C ASP A 264 2.52 4.31 29.51
N ALA A 265 2.79 3.53 28.45
CA ALA A 265 3.41 2.21 28.59
C ALA A 265 4.86 2.29 29.10
N ASP A 266 5.64 3.28 28.65
CA ASP A 266 7.01 3.50 29.12
C ASP A 266 7.04 3.95 30.59
N ASP A 267 6.07 4.75 31.02
CA ASP A 267 5.93 5.17 32.42
C ASP A 267 5.48 4.01 33.33
N LEU A 268 4.56 3.16 32.86
CA LEU A 268 4.22 1.91 33.55
C LEU A 268 5.43 0.99 33.69
N TYR A 269 6.25 0.87 32.64
CA TYR A 269 7.48 0.09 32.67
C TYR A 269 8.47 0.62 33.72
N LYS A 270 8.66 1.95 33.81
CA LYS A 270 9.50 2.57 34.85
C LYS A 270 9.00 2.28 36.27
N ASN A 271 7.69 2.12 36.44
CA ASN A 271 7.03 1.74 37.70
C ASN A 271 7.01 0.21 37.92
N GLY A 272 7.72 -0.57 37.11
CA GLY A 272 7.83 -2.03 37.23
C GLY A 272 6.69 -2.82 36.61
N VAL A 273 5.75 -2.17 35.92
CA VAL A 273 4.59 -2.78 35.26
C VAL A 273 4.90 -3.01 33.77
N ASP A 274 5.57 -4.11 33.47
CA ASP A 274 6.04 -4.43 32.11
C ASP A 274 5.14 -5.38 31.32
N ASN A 275 4.19 -6.04 31.98
CA ASN A 275 3.29 -7.02 31.38
C ASN A 275 1.89 -7.03 32.04
N LEU A 276 0.96 -7.74 31.40
CA LEU A 276 -0.45 -7.76 31.78
C LEU A 276 -0.72 -8.36 33.19
N LEU A 277 0.11 -9.29 33.67
CA LEU A 277 0.02 -9.78 35.05
C LEU A 277 0.48 -8.73 36.05
N LYS A 278 1.57 -8.04 35.77
CA LYS A 278 2.04 -6.96 36.64
C LYS A 278 1.05 -5.79 36.66
N TRP A 279 0.28 -5.57 35.59
CA TRP A 279 -0.82 -4.61 35.58
C TRP A 279 -1.91 -4.99 36.58
N SER A 280 -2.35 -6.26 36.61
CA SER A 280 -3.42 -6.67 37.54
C SER A 280 -2.98 -6.58 39.01
N LEU A 281 -1.68 -6.82 39.28
CA LEU A 281 -1.07 -6.71 40.60
C LEU A 281 -0.58 -5.30 40.98
N ALA A 282 -0.66 -4.33 40.06
CA ALA A 282 -0.14 -2.99 40.30
C ALA A 282 -0.92 -2.27 41.42
N ALA A 283 -0.21 -1.45 42.21
CA ALA A 283 -0.83 -0.61 43.22
C ALA A 283 -1.80 0.40 42.58
N GLU A 284 -2.87 0.75 43.28
CA GLU A 284 -3.89 1.67 42.77
C GLU A 284 -3.33 3.07 42.46
N GLU A 285 -2.29 3.51 43.17
CA GLU A 285 -1.57 4.75 42.87
C GLU A 285 -0.89 4.71 41.50
N VAL A 286 -0.28 3.56 41.13
CA VAL A 286 0.36 3.37 39.82
C VAL A 286 -0.70 3.32 38.71
N LYS A 287 -1.82 2.63 38.95
CA LYS A 287 -2.95 2.60 37.99
C LYS A 287 -3.61 3.96 37.83
N ALA A 288 -3.74 4.74 38.92
CA ALA A 288 -4.35 6.07 38.88
C ALA A 288 -3.59 7.04 37.98
N ASN A 289 -2.25 6.93 37.95
CA ASN A 289 -1.38 7.74 37.10
C ASN A 289 -1.47 7.40 35.61
N ALA A 290 -1.91 6.19 35.26
CA ALA A 290 -2.07 5.77 33.87
C ALA A 290 -3.25 6.47 33.18
N HIS A 291 -3.13 6.74 31.88
CA HIS A 291 -4.18 7.38 31.11
C HIS A 291 -5.46 6.52 31.07
N ASN A 292 -6.63 7.17 31.04
CA ASN A 292 -7.93 6.47 31.09
C ASN A 292 -8.13 5.49 29.93
N LEU A 293 -7.60 5.82 28.74
CA LEU A 293 -7.66 4.93 27.59
C LEU A 293 -6.82 3.66 27.79
N THR A 294 -5.59 3.81 28.28
CA THR A 294 -4.67 2.72 28.61
C THR A 294 -5.28 1.77 29.63
N LYS A 295 -5.80 2.30 30.74
CA LYS A 295 -6.53 1.52 31.76
C LYS A 295 -7.59 0.63 31.14
N ARG A 296 -8.47 1.21 30.33
CA ARG A 296 -9.58 0.48 29.68
C ARG A 296 -9.08 -0.65 28.77
N PHE A 297 -7.99 -0.44 28.03
CA PHE A 297 -7.40 -1.48 27.19
C PHE A 297 -6.77 -2.61 27.99
N LEU A 298 -6.00 -2.28 29.03
CA LEU A 298 -5.34 -3.27 29.87
C LEU A 298 -6.35 -4.09 30.67
N ASP A 299 -7.38 -3.45 31.22
CA ASP A 299 -8.45 -4.14 31.94
C ASP A 299 -9.25 -5.07 31.02
N ALA A 300 -9.61 -4.60 29.83
CA ALA A 300 -10.32 -5.42 28.84
C ALA A 300 -9.48 -6.63 28.38
N ALA A 301 -8.18 -6.44 28.13
CA ALA A 301 -7.28 -7.52 27.73
C ALA A 301 -7.06 -8.53 28.86
N PHE A 302 -7.00 -8.09 30.11
CA PHE A 302 -6.93 -8.99 31.27
C PHE A 302 -8.21 -9.83 31.40
N ILE A 303 -9.39 -9.23 31.20
CA ILE A 303 -10.67 -9.95 31.18
C ILE A 303 -10.69 -11.00 30.05
N GLU A 304 -10.26 -10.64 28.84
CA GLU A 304 -10.16 -11.58 27.70
C GLU A 304 -9.22 -12.75 28.03
N LEU A 305 -8.03 -12.46 28.58
CA LEU A 305 -7.05 -13.46 28.98
C LEU A 305 -7.67 -14.46 29.97
N MET A 306 -8.30 -13.96 31.04
CA MET A 306 -8.92 -14.80 32.07
C MET A 306 -10.09 -15.64 31.52
N GLY A 307 -10.89 -15.06 30.61
CA GLY A 307 -11.97 -15.76 29.92
C GLY A 307 -11.45 -16.91 29.04
N SER A 308 -10.31 -16.71 28.36
CA SER A 308 -9.68 -17.77 27.55
C SER A 308 -9.12 -18.93 28.40
N MET A 309 -8.52 -18.63 29.56
CA MET A 309 -7.97 -19.64 30.47
C MET A 309 -9.06 -20.49 31.12
N THR A 310 -10.22 -19.89 31.41
CA THR A 310 -11.37 -20.58 32.02
C THR A 310 -12.01 -21.60 31.07
N MET A 311 -11.82 -21.44 29.76
CA MET A 311 -12.29 -22.38 28.73
C MET A 311 -11.29 -23.51 28.42
N SER A 312 -10.07 -23.44 28.96
CA SER A 312 -9.02 -24.47 28.79
C SER A 312 -8.92 -25.39 30.02
N ALA A 313 -8.49 -26.65 29.84
CA ALA A 313 -8.25 -27.57 30.95
C ALA A 313 -7.27 -26.96 31.96
N PRO A 314 -7.46 -27.16 33.29
CA PRO A 314 -6.69 -26.45 34.30
C PRO A 314 -5.19 -26.73 34.15
N ILE A 315 -4.44 -25.72 33.72
CA ILE A 315 -2.98 -25.75 33.72
C ILE A 315 -2.55 -25.56 35.18
N LYS A 316 -1.94 -26.59 35.77
CA LYS A 316 -1.29 -26.44 37.07
C LYS A 316 -0.15 -25.43 36.92
N LEU A 317 -0.30 -24.25 37.51
CA LEU A 317 0.74 -23.24 37.65
C LEU A 317 1.73 -23.68 38.74
N GLU A 318 2.59 -24.65 38.42
CA GLU A 318 3.62 -25.15 39.31
C GLU A 318 4.71 -24.07 39.48
N GLY A 319 4.84 -23.53 40.70
CA GLY A 319 5.74 -22.42 41.04
C GLY A 319 5.08 -21.05 41.30
N LEU A 320 3.75 -20.93 41.09
CA LEU A 320 2.97 -19.70 41.34
C LEU A 320 2.01 -19.82 42.55
N TYR A 321 2.03 -20.98 43.21
CA TYR A 321 1.08 -21.37 44.25
C TYR A 321 1.45 -20.87 45.66
N ASP A 322 2.69 -20.41 45.90
CA ASP A 322 3.15 -20.00 47.24
C ASP A 322 2.72 -18.58 47.63
N SER A 323 2.33 -17.73 46.67
CA SER A 323 1.90 -16.34 46.95
C SER A 323 0.38 -16.18 47.08
N VAL A 324 -0.42 -17.17 46.64
CA VAL A 324 -1.89 -17.12 46.72
C VAL A 324 -2.41 -17.67 48.06
N TYR A 325 -1.61 -18.47 48.77
CA TYR A 325 -2.03 -19.09 50.04
C TYR A 325 -1.94 -18.16 51.27
N ASN A 326 -1.43 -16.94 51.13
CA ASN A 326 -1.41 -15.94 52.22
C ASN A 326 -2.61 -14.98 52.23
N ALA A 327 -3.54 -15.10 51.29
CA ALA A 327 -4.84 -14.45 51.40
C ALA A 327 -5.83 -15.44 52.05
N SER A 328 -6.17 -15.21 53.32
CA SER A 328 -7.19 -16.00 54.03
C SER A 328 -8.57 -15.78 53.40
N TRP A 329 -8.91 -16.58 52.40
CA TRP A 329 -10.28 -16.67 51.89
C TRP A 329 -11.12 -17.41 52.92
N HIS A 330 -11.91 -16.68 53.70
CA HIS A 330 -12.92 -17.28 54.56
C HIS A 330 -14.02 -17.89 53.68
N HIS A 331 -14.07 -19.22 53.70
CA HIS A 331 -15.15 -20.04 53.16
C HIS A 331 -16.49 -19.53 53.70
N VAL A 332 -17.35 -19.04 52.80
CA VAL A 332 -18.76 -18.79 53.11
C VAL A 332 -19.44 -20.15 53.16
N VAL A 333 -19.90 -20.53 54.34
CA VAL A 333 -20.88 -21.61 54.54
C VAL A 333 -22.23 -20.94 54.67
N GLU A 334 -23.14 -21.23 53.74
CA GLU A 334 -24.55 -20.86 53.90
C GLU A 334 -25.16 -21.75 54.99
N VAL A 335 -25.63 -21.13 56.08
CA VAL A 335 -26.45 -21.79 57.09
C VAL A 335 -27.91 -21.46 56.77
N PRO A 336 -28.80 -22.45 56.57
CA PRO A 336 -30.19 -22.17 56.31
C PRO A 336 -30.94 -21.91 57.63
N GLY A 337 -31.64 -20.77 57.71
CA GLY A 337 -32.72 -20.57 58.67
C GLY A 337 -32.65 -19.28 59.49
N GLY A 338 -33.69 -18.47 59.35
CA GLY A 338 -34.06 -17.42 60.32
C GLY A 338 -34.00 -16.00 59.76
N GLU A 339 -35.16 -15.36 59.69
CA GLU A 339 -35.42 -14.00 59.20
C GLU A 339 -34.48 -12.93 59.77
N GLY A 340 -34.03 -12.00 58.92
CA GLY A 340 -33.45 -10.73 59.36
C GLY A 340 -32.26 -10.27 58.53
N THR A 341 -32.53 -9.44 57.52
CA THR A 341 -31.51 -8.73 56.74
C THR A 341 -30.81 -7.69 57.61
N GLY A 342 -29.57 -7.97 58.03
CA GLY A 342 -28.70 -6.98 58.66
C GLY A 342 -27.25 -7.46 58.72
N ARG A 343 -26.40 -7.00 57.78
CA ARG A 343 -24.94 -7.21 57.87
C ARG A 343 -24.31 -5.97 58.50
N PHE A 344 -23.86 -6.09 59.75
CA PHE A 344 -22.92 -5.16 60.37
C PHE A 344 -21.49 -5.58 60.02
N LEU A 345 -20.67 -4.63 59.58
CA LEU A 345 -19.22 -4.76 59.47
C LEU A 345 -18.61 -4.52 60.86
N ALA A 346 -18.14 -5.57 61.52
CA ALA A 346 -17.34 -5.46 62.74
C ALA A 346 -15.87 -5.68 62.39
N VAL A 347 -15.08 -4.59 62.39
CA VAL A 347 -13.62 -4.64 62.29
C VAL A 347 -13.06 -4.83 63.70
N ARG A 348 -12.28 -5.89 63.91
CA ARG A 348 -11.49 -6.07 65.14
C ARG A 348 -10.02 -6.18 64.75
N GLY A 349 -9.28 -5.08 64.89
CA GLY A 349 -7.84 -5.09 64.78
C GLY A 349 -7.21 -5.87 65.94
N ARG A 350 -6.15 -6.62 65.65
CA ARG A 350 -5.18 -7.02 66.68
C ARG A 350 -3.75 -6.95 66.14
N GLU A 351 -2.93 -6.44 67.05
CA GLU A 351 -1.54 -6.06 66.96
C GLU A 351 -0.62 -7.27 66.69
N TRP A 352 0.45 -7.00 65.94
CA TRP A 352 1.55 -7.91 65.71
C TRP A 352 2.51 -7.89 66.91
N LYS A 353 3.03 -9.06 67.30
CA LYS A 353 4.22 -9.20 68.14
C LYS A 353 5.37 -9.67 67.29
#